data_AF-A0A1H6TL59-F1
#
_entry.id   AF-A0A1H6TL59-F1
#
_cell.length_a   1.000
_cell.length_b   1.000
_cell.length_c   1.000
_cell.angle_alpha   90.00
_cell.angle_beta   90.00
_cell.angle_gamma   90.00
#
_symmetry.space_group_name_H-M   'P 1'
#
loop_
_entity.id
_entity.type
_entity.pdbx_description
1 polymer ?
#
loop_
_entity_poly.entity_id
_entity_poly.type
_entity_poly.pdbx_seq_one_letter_code
_entity_poly.pdbx_strand_id
1 'polypeptide(L)'
;MNPNNKEIKLTGEETLKIIASLDQFVRSIDRIKTYYSDPSKNKTQEEEHKAISSYICEQKIREELALLHGLLCTKLDLSLGKDGLDDVSRVCQANTYWSSKAQETNQNPIFDTWYDTHLIDLKTAVINEFDYLYHSFKKKKEQVYGLSIILDNDCLTGYTAVSTKQSLKTIHQNYEWVAEEWCYVSDEDDIVYGLSNFIDVLIDFYDTQIVPLFKKGFDYESIKQKNLNLFTKAMKEAKCELVDKYGSEVEAMAFFLTIPGEPKVTYNSALTINNSNTQKLKELLEYL
;
A
#
# COMPACT_ATOMS: atom_id res chain seq x y z
N MET A 1 -11.92 -30.57 4.41
CA MET A 1 -12.08 -30.40 5.86
C MET A 1 -11.21 -31.41 6.58
N ASN A 2 -10.25 -30.92 7.35
CA ASN A 2 -9.43 -31.67 8.28
C ASN A 2 -10.35 -32.43 9.25
N PRO A 3 -10.13 -33.75 9.48
CA PRO A 3 -10.92 -34.53 10.42
C PRO A 3 -11.00 -33.92 11.84
N ASN A 4 -9.95 -33.21 12.28
CA ASN A 4 -9.88 -32.54 13.58
C ASN A 4 -10.87 -31.36 13.69
N ASN A 5 -11.32 -30.81 12.57
CA ASN A 5 -12.27 -29.69 12.51
C ASN A 5 -13.74 -30.12 12.40
N LYS A 6 -14.03 -31.43 12.46
CA LYS A 6 -15.41 -31.94 12.40
C LYS A 6 -16.26 -31.52 13.59
N GLU A 7 -15.64 -31.36 14.74
CA GLU A 7 -16.28 -30.91 15.97
C GLU A 7 -15.33 -29.94 16.69
N ILE A 8 -15.87 -28.80 17.11
CA ILE A 8 -15.16 -27.85 17.96
C ILE A 8 -15.91 -27.71 19.28
N LYS A 9 -15.16 -27.48 20.37
CA LYS A 9 -15.73 -27.26 21.70
C LYS A 9 -15.56 -25.80 22.09
N LEU A 10 -16.68 -25.17 22.44
CA LEU A 10 -16.74 -23.85 23.01
C LEU A 10 -17.23 -23.94 24.45
N THR A 11 -16.63 -23.14 25.32
CA THR A 11 -17.17 -22.92 26.66
C THR A 11 -18.43 -22.05 26.60
N GLY A 12 -19.28 -22.12 27.63
CA GLY A 12 -20.47 -21.27 27.70
C GLY A 12 -20.14 -19.77 27.66
N GLU A 13 -19.03 -19.36 28.25
CA GLU A 13 -18.56 -17.97 28.22
C GLU A 13 -18.18 -17.53 26.80
N GLU A 14 -17.39 -18.34 26.09
CA GLU A 14 -17.01 -18.07 24.70
C GLU A 14 -18.25 -17.99 23.80
N THR A 15 -19.20 -18.91 23.97
CA THR A 15 -20.46 -18.90 23.23
C THR A 15 -21.27 -17.62 23.48
N LEU A 16 -21.43 -17.22 24.75
CA LEU A 16 -22.17 -16.01 25.10
C LEU A 16 -21.49 -14.75 24.54
N LYS A 17 -20.15 -14.70 24.57
CA LYS A 17 -19.38 -13.58 23.99
C LYS A 17 -19.60 -13.47 22.48
N ILE A 18 -19.53 -14.60 21.76
CA ILE A 18 -19.80 -14.63 20.31
C ILE A 18 -21.22 -14.13 20.01
N ILE A 19 -22.22 -14.65 20.74
CA ILE A 19 -23.62 -14.24 20.54
C ILE A 19 -23.78 -12.75 20.81
N ALA A 20 -23.24 -12.23 21.92
CA ALA A 20 -23.37 -10.82 22.29
C ALA A 20 -22.80 -9.89 21.21
N SER A 21 -21.60 -10.17 20.71
CA SER A 21 -20.96 -9.36 19.67
C SER A 21 -21.72 -9.45 18.32
N LEU A 22 -22.19 -10.64 17.94
CA LEU A 22 -23.01 -10.80 16.72
C LEU A 22 -24.36 -10.06 16.85
N ASP A 23 -25.00 -10.14 18.01
CA ASP A 23 -26.28 -9.49 18.28
C ASP A 23 -26.15 -7.96 18.29
N GLN A 24 -25.06 -7.44 18.89
CA GLN A 24 -24.70 -6.03 18.82
C GLN A 24 -24.58 -5.56 17.37
N PHE A 25 -23.89 -6.30 16.50
CA PHE A 25 -23.76 -5.94 15.09
C PHE A 25 -25.12 -5.96 14.37
N VAL A 26 -25.81 -7.10 14.40
CA VAL A 26 -27.05 -7.32 13.64
C VAL A 26 -28.15 -6.37 14.10
N ARG A 27 -28.42 -6.28 15.41
CA ARG A 27 -29.52 -5.44 15.91
C ARG A 27 -29.25 -3.96 15.76
N SER A 28 -28.01 -3.52 15.87
CA SER A 28 -27.70 -2.10 15.72
C SER A 28 -27.88 -1.65 14.27
N ILE A 29 -27.45 -2.46 13.30
CA ILE A 29 -27.74 -2.18 11.89
C ILE A 29 -29.25 -2.14 11.65
N ASP A 30 -30.00 -3.13 12.14
CA ASP A 30 -31.46 -3.17 11.96
C ASP A 30 -32.17 -1.95 12.56
N ARG A 31 -31.73 -1.51 13.75
CA ARG A 31 -32.25 -0.30 14.41
C ARG A 31 -31.93 0.97 13.64
N ILE A 32 -30.71 1.10 13.12
CA ILE A 32 -30.32 2.22 12.27
C ILE A 32 -31.22 2.23 11.03
N LYS A 33 -31.30 1.13 10.28
CA LYS A 33 -32.16 1.02 9.09
C LYS A 33 -33.61 1.37 9.37
N THR A 34 -34.17 0.84 10.47
CA THR A 34 -35.55 1.13 10.88
C THR A 34 -35.76 2.62 11.16
N TYR A 35 -34.82 3.27 11.85
CA TYR A 35 -34.91 4.70 12.16
C TYR A 35 -34.86 5.57 10.90
N TYR A 36 -34.01 5.24 9.93
CA TYR A 36 -33.86 6.01 8.70
C TYR A 36 -34.92 5.69 7.64
N SER A 37 -35.57 4.52 7.72
CA SER A 37 -36.70 4.14 6.86
C SER A 37 -38.04 4.76 7.30
N ASP A 38 -38.09 5.44 8.45
CA ASP A 38 -39.32 6.07 8.98
C ASP A 38 -39.71 7.29 8.13
N PRO A 39 -40.84 7.24 7.38
CA PRO A 39 -41.25 8.34 6.50
C PRO A 39 -41.52 9.65 7.25
N SER A 40 -41.79 9.61 8.56
CA SER A 40 -42.03 10.79 9.39
C SER A 40 -40.75 11.58 9.70
N LYS A 41 -39.57 10.97 9.52
CA LYS A 41 -38.27 11.57 9.87
C LYS A 41 -37.64 12.36 8.72
N ASN A 42 -38.22 12.28 7.50
CA ASN A 42 -37.74 12.93 6.27
C ASN A 42 -36.22 12.76 6.08
N LYS A 43 -35.75 11.51 6.21
CA LYS A 43 -34.34 11.15 6.12
C LYS A 43 -33.97 10.64 4.75
N THR A 44 -32.75 10.93 4.33
CA THR A 44 -32.21 10.41 3.07
C THR A 44 -31.50 9.09 3.28
N GLN A 45 -31.43 8.30 2.21
CA GLN A 45 -30.64 7.08 2.16
C GLN A 45 -29.14 7.37 2.40
N GLU A 46 -28.66 8.56 2.05
CA GLU A 46 -27.28 8.99 2.30
C GLU A 46 -27.00 9.16 3.80
N GLU A 47 -27.95 9.74 4.55
CA GLU A 47 -27.84 9.85 6.01
C GLU A 47 -27.84 8.47 6.69
N GLU A 48 -28.62 7.50 6.18
CA GLU A 48 -28.63 6.11 6.65
C GLU A 48 -27.27 5.44 6.45
N HIS A 49 -26.73 5.51 5.23
CA HIS A 49 -25.43 4.92 4.90
C HIS A 49 -24.30 5.53 5.75
N LYS A 50 -24.34 6.85 5.95
CA LYS A 50 -23.38 7.53 6.82
C LYS A 50 -23.49 7.04 8.27
N ALA A 51 -24.70 6.86 8.79
CA ALA A 51 -24.91 6.35 10.14
C ALA A 51 -24.41 4.91 10.32
N ILE A 52 -24.62 4.04 9.33
CA ILE A 52 -24.09 2.67 9.34
C ILE A 52 -22.55 2.69 9.27
N SER A 53 -21.96 3.51 8.40
CA SER A 53 -20.51 3.64 8.26
C SER A 53 -19.87 4.17 9.55
N SER A 54 -20.41 5.25 10.12
CA SER A 54 -19.99 5.77 11.42
C SER A 54 -20.12 4.73 12.51
N TYR A 55 -21.22 3.98 12.57
CA TYR A 55 -21.39 2.90 13.55
C TYR A 55 -20.29 1.84 13.42
N ILE A 56 -20.00 1.37 12.20
CA ILE A 56 -18.97 0.35 11.95
C ILE A 56 -17.58 0.85 12.37
N CYS A 57 -17.23 2.09 11.99
CA CYS A 57 -15.91 2.68 12.25
C CYS A 57 -15.73 3.10 13.71
N GLU A 58 -16.69 3.83 14.29
CA GLU A 58 -16.57 4.42 15.62
C GLU A 58 -16.76 3.39 16.74
N GLN A 59 -17.60 2.37 16.52
CA GLN A 59 -17.80 1.28 17.50
C GLN A 59 -16.81 0.14 17.34
N LYS A 60 -15.78 0.31 16.49
CA LYS A 60 -14.71 -0.69 16.29
C LYS A 60 -15.25 -2.09 15.99
N ILE A 61 -16.31 -2.15 15.18
CA ILE A 61 -17.00 -3.40 14.84
C ILE A 61 -16.05 -4.34 14.10
N ARG A 62 -15.15 -3.79 13.29
CA ARG A 62 -14.14 -4.57 12.56
C ARG A 62 -13.21 -5.30 13.53
N GLU A 63 -12.73 -4.59 14.56
CA GLU A 63 -11.85 -5.11 15.59
C GLU A 63 -12.57 -6.17 16.43
N GLU A 64 -13.83 -5.95 16.78
CA GLU A 64 -14.63 -6.91 17.53
C GLU A 64 -14.86 -8.20 16.73
N LEU A 65 -15.21 -8.10 15.44
CA LEU A 65 -15.33 -9.26 14.55
C LEU A 65 -14.00 -9.98 14.33
N ALA A 66 -12.88 -9.25 14.27
CA ALA A 66 -11.55 -9.85 14.19
C ALA A 66 -11.18 -10.64 15.46
N LEU A 67 -11.57 -10.14 16.63
CA LEU A 67 -11.40 -10.85 17.91
C LEU A 67 -12.26 -12.13 17.97
N LEU A 68 -13.50 -12.08 17.48
CA LEU A 68 -14.35 -13.27 17.37
C LEU A 68 -13.77 -14.29 16.41
N HIS A 69 -13.30 -13.84 15.24
CA HIS A 69 -12.63 -14.69 14.26
C HIS A 69 -11.40 -15.36 14.86
N GLY A 70 -10.55 -14.60 15.55
CA GLY A 70 -9.39 -15.14 16.26
C GLY A 70 -9.77 -16.19 17.29
N LEU A 71 -10.76 -15.91 18.13
CA LEU A 71 -11.28 -16.85 19.13
C LEU A 71 -11.73 -18.17 18.49
N LEU A 72 -12.52 -18.12 17.42
CA LEU A 72 -12.99 -19.31 16.71
C LEU A 72 -11.83 -20.08 16.06
N CYS A 73 -10.86 -19.37 15.46
CA CYS A 73 -9.67 -19.98 14.87
C CYS A 73 -8.80 -20.72 15.89
N THR A 74 -8.77 -20.28 17.17
CA THR A 74 -8.04 -21.04 18.22
C THR A 74 -8.63 -22.43 18.49
N LYS A 75 -9.88 -22.69 18.06
CA LYS A 75 -10.55 -23.99 18.25
C LYS A 75 -10.41 -24.90 17.04
N LEU A 76 -9.76 -24.43 15.97
CA LEU A 76 -9.60 -25.14 14.72
C LEU A 76 -8.14 -25.53 14.51
N ASP A 77 -7.95 -26.68 13.86
CA ASP A 77 -6.69 -27.09 13.28
C ASP A 77 -6.49 -26.36 11.94
N LEU A 78 -5.53 -25.43 11.92
CA LEU A 78 -5.19 -24.61 10.76
C LEU A 78 -4.04 -25.20 9.93
N SER A 79 -3.74 -26.49 10.08
CA SER A 79 -2.77 -27.16 9.21
C SER A 79 -3.21 -27.06 7.74
N LEU A 80 -2.27 -26.73 6.85
CA LEU A 80 -2.56 -26.60 5.43
C LEU A 80 -2.89 -27.96 4.79
N GLY A 81 -3.91 -27.97 3.94
CA GLY A 81 -4.24 -29.10 3.08
C GLY A 81 -3.27 -29.24 1.90
N LYS A 82 -3.50 -30.25 1.06
CA LYS A 82 -2.72 -30.49 -0.18
C LYS A 82 -2.82 -29.34 -1.19
N ASP A 83 -3.89 -28.56 -1.11
CA ASP A 83 -4.14 -27.36 -1.89
C ASP A 83 -3.45 -26.11 -1.31
N GLY A 84 -2.66 -26.25 -0.24
CA GLY A 84 -1.97 -25.15 0.42
C GLY A 84 -2.88 -24.25 1.25
N LEU A 85 -4.14 -24.65 1.48
CA LEU A 85 -5.13 -23.87 2.22
C LEU A 85 -5.60 -24.61 3.48
N ASP A 86 -5.82 -23.87 4.56
CA ASP A 86 -6.53 -24.38 5.73
C ASP A 86 -8.06 -24.38 5.48
N ASP A 87 -8.82 -24.98 6.40
CA ASP A 87 -10.27 -25.10 6.26
C ASP A 87 -11.03 -23.77 6.33
N VAL A 88 -10.55 -22.82 7.14
CA VAL A 88 -11.17 -21.49 7.24
C VAL A 88 -10.99 -20.76 5.92
N SER A 89 -9.76 -20.70 5.41
CA SER A 89 -9.45 -20.09 4.11
C SER A 89 -10.31 -20.68 2.99
N ARG A 90 -10.49 -22.00 2.96
CA ARG A 90 -11.30 -22.69 1.93
C ARG A 90 -12.79 -22.35 1.99
N VAL A 91 -13.36 -22.23 3.19
CA VAL A 91 -14.77 -21.82 3.34
C VAL A 91 -14.95 -20.33 3.06
N CYS A 92 -13.99 -19.51 3.50
CA CYS A 92 -13.99 -18.07 3.26
C CYS A 92 -13.82 -17.71 1.78
N GLN A 93 -13.11 -18.51 0.97
CA GLN A 93 -13.04 -18.34 -0.49
C GLN A 93 -14.41 -18.46 -1.19
N ALA A 94 -15.38 -19.14 -0.58
CA ALA A 94 -16.73 -19.25 -1.12
C ALA A 94 -17.60 -18.02 -0.83
N ASN A 95 -17.17 -17.12 0.06
CA ASN A 95 -17.83 -15.84 0.26
C ASN A 95 -17.70 -15.04 -1.03
N THR A 96 -18.82 -14.65 -1.65
CA THR A 96 -18.80 -13.94 -2.93
C THR A 96 -17.88 -12.74 -2.91
N TYR A 97 -17.85 -11.95 -1.82
CA TYR A 97 -16.99 -10.77 -1.64
C TYR A 97 -15.49 -11.10 -1.55
N TRP A 98 -15.13 -12.32 -1.18
CA TRP A 98 -13.74 -12.79 -1.02
C TRP A 98 -13.34 -13.77 -2.13
N SER A 99 -14.31 -14.30 -2.86
CA SER A 99 -14.09 -15.08 -4.06
C SER A 99 -13.45 -14.19 -5.11
N SER A 100 -12.58 -14.77 -5.93
CA SER A 100 -12.04 -14.11 -7.12
C SER A 100 -13.12 -13.46 -7.98
N LYS A 101 -14.38 -13.89 -7.91
CA LYS A 101 -15.51 -13.24 -8.59
C LYS A 101 -15.94 -11.87 -8.04
N ALA A 102 -15.79 -11.56 -6.76
CA ALA A 102 -16.01 -10.16 -6.30
C ALA A 102 -14.77 -9.29 -6.36
N GLN A 103 -13.59 -9.91 -6.39
CA GLN A 103 -12.38 -9.22 -6.83
C GLN A 103 -12.50 -8.89 -8.34
N GLU A 104 -13.10 -9.77 -9.14
CA GLU A 104 -13.39 -9.58 -10.57
C GLU A 104 -14.55 -8.60 -10.84
N THR A 105 -15.59 -8.50 -9.99
CA THR A 105 -16.65 -7.48 -10.20
C THR A 105 -16.25 -6.06 -9.76
N ASN A 106 -15.11 -5.89 -9.09
CA ASN A 106 -14.42 -4.61 -8.92
C ASN A 106 -13.20 -4.45 -9.84
N GLN A 107 -12.92 -5.41 -10.72
CA GLN A 107 -12.03 -5.22 -11.86
C GLN A 107 -12.85 -4.62 -13.00
N ASN A 108 -12.79 -3.30 -13.15
CA ASN A 108 -12.88 -2.77 -14.50
C ASN A 108 -11.60 -3.26 -15.20
N PRO A 109 -11.66 -4.11 -16.24
CA PRO A 109 -10.44 -4.61 -16.91
C PRO A 109 -9.55 -3.46 -17.43
N ILE A 110 -10.11 -2.25 -17.56
CA ILE A 110 -9.39 -1.00 -17.83
C ILE A 110 -8.42 -0.61 -16.69
N PHE A 111 -8.76 -0.87 -15.42
CA PHE A 111 -7.96 -0.49 -14.24
C PHE A 111 -6.65 -1.25 -14.14
N ASP A 112 -6.68 -2.57 -14.21
CA ASP A 112 -5.45 -3.37 -14.06
C ASP A 112 -4.55 -3.23 -15.31
N THR A 113 -5.14 -3.07 -16.50
CA THR A 113 -4.35 -2.72 -17.69
C THR A 113 -3.68 -1.35 -17.59
N TRP A 114 -4.28 -0.40 -16.86
CA TRP A 114 -3.69 0.93 -16.68
C TRP A 114 -2.37 0.83 -15.92
N TYR A 115 -2.34 0.12 -14.79
CA TYR A 115 -1.12 -0.05 -13.99
C TYR A 115 -0.02 -0.77 -14.77
N ASP A 116 -0.36 -1.80 -15.53
CA ASP A 116 0.63 -2.52 -16.36
C ASP A 116 1.16 -1.65 -17.51
N THR A 117 0.30 -0.85 -18.14
CA THR A 117 0.70 0.06 -19.23
C THR A 117 1.61 1.17 -18.69
N HIS A 118 1.23 1.78 -17.58
CA HIS A 118 1.89 2.95 -17.01
C HIS A 118 3.08 2.59 -16.11
N LEU A 119 3.29 1.32 -15.81
CA LEU A 119 4.53 0.83 -15.20
C LEU A 119 5.76 1.19 -16.05
N ILE A 120 5.65 1.03 -17.37
CA ILE A 120 6.74 1.32 -18.30
C ILE A 120 7.04 2.82 -18.30
N ASP A 121 6.00 3.65 -18.25
CA ASP A 121 6.11 5.10 -18.23
C ASP A 121 6.79 5.56 -16.93
N LEU A 122 6.30 5.11 -15.76
CA LEU A 122 6.93 5.43 -14.48
C LEU A 122 8.37 4.92 -14.39
N LYS A 123 8.66 3.70 -14.88
CA LYS A 123 10.02 3.18 -14.94
C LYS A 123 10.92 4.12 -15.76
N THR A 124 10.44 4.56 -16.92
CA THR A 124 11.15 5.51 -17.79
C THR A 124 11.40 6.83 -17.09
N ALA A 125 10.39 7.37 -16.40
CA ALA A 125 10.49 8.60 -15.62
C ALA A 125 11.58 8.50 -14.54
N VAL A 126 11.60 7.40 -13.77
CA VAL A 126 12.60 7.16 -12.71
C VAL A 126 14.02 7.04 -13.28
N ILE A 127 14.18 6.35 -14.42
CA ILE A 127 15.49 6.23 -15.10
C ILE A 127 15.98 7.60 -15.55
N ASN A 128 15.12 8.41 -16.17
CA ASN A 128 15.47 9.73 -16.66
C ASN A 128 15.87 10.68 -15.53
N GLU A 129 15.14 10.66 -14.41
CA GLU A 129 15.48 11.43 -13.21
C GLU A 129 16.81 11.00 -12.61
N PHE A 130 16.99 9.70 -12.41
CA PHE A 130 18.26 9.20 -11.91
C PHE A 130 19.41 9.57 -12.85
N ASP A 131 19.27 9.36 -14.16
CA ASP A 131 20.28 9.70 -15.16
C ASP A 131 20.69 11.18 -15.06
N TYR A 132 19.70 12.07 -15.01
CA TYR A 132 19.94 13.50 -14.92
C TYR A 132 20.72 13.86 -13.63
N LEU A 133 20.18 13.44 -12.48
CA LEU A 133 20.77 13.74 -11.17
C LEU A 133 22.17 13.13 -11.06
N TYR A 134 22.33 11.87 -11.45
CA TYR A 134 23.58 11.14 -11.41
C TYR A 134 24.67 11.80 -12.26
N HIS A 135 24.38 12.20 -13.50
CA HIS A 135 25.35 12.92 -14.33
C HIS A 135 25.68 14.31 -13.75
N SER A 136 24.69 15.02 -13.22
CA SER A 136 24.90 16.33 -12.58
C SER A 136 25.84 16.25 -11.39
N PHE A 137 25.71 15.22 -10.53
CA PHE A 137 26.65 15.00 -9.42
C PHE A 137 27.99 14.43 -9.86
N LYS A 138 28.01 13.58 -10.88
CA LYS A 138 29.26 13.07 -11.45
C LYS A 138 30.13 14.19 -12.03
N LYS A 139 29.53 15.19 -12.69
CA LYS A 139 30.24 16.41 -13.15
C LYS A 139 30.85 17.20 -12.00
N LYS A 140 30.16 17.24 -10.84
CA LYS A 140 30.64 17.85 -9.59
C LYS A 140 31.66 16.98 -8.83
N LYS A 141 31.98 15.78 -9.34
CA LYS A 141 32.81 14.76 -8.67
C LYS A 141 32.25 14.30 -7.32
N GLU A 142 30.94 14.34 -7.19
CA GLU A 142 30.24 13.83 -6.02
C GLU A 142 29.77 12.39 -6.25
N GLN A 143 29.84 11.59 -5.18
CA GLN A 143 29.39 10.20 -5.22
C GLN A 143 28.00 10.10 -4.61
N VAL A 144 27.01 9.82 -5.45
CA VAL A 144 25.65 9.46 -5.03
C VAL A 144 25.70 8.11 -4.30
N TYR A 145 24.99 7.98 -3.18
CA TYR A 145 24.89 6.71 -2.44
C TYR A 145 23.43 6.26 -2.21
N GLY A 146 22.46 7.14 -2.44
CA GLY A 146 21.05 6.82 -2.27
C GLY A 146 20.16 7.62 -3.21
N LEU A 147 19.08 6.98 -3.65
CA LEU A 147 17.95 7.58 -4.36
C LEU A 147 16.67 7.20 -3.61
N SER A 148 15.80 8.17 -3.38
CA SER A 148 14.46 7.91 -2.86
C SER A 148 13.39 8.60 -3.68
N ILE A 149 12.21 8.00 -3.75
CA ILE A 149 10.97 8.71 -4.11
C ILE A 149 10.22 8.93 -2.80
N ILE A 150 9.97 10.20 -2.48
CA ILE A 150 9.20 10.63 -1.31
C ILE A 150 7.77 10.82 -1.78
N LEU A 151 6.88 9.96 -1.29
CA LEU A 151 5.46 9.93 -1.65
C LEU A 151 4.63 10.64 -0.57
N ASP A 152 3.49 11.17 -0.97
CA ASP A 152 2.44 11.56 -0.01
C ASP A 152 1.76 10.35 0.64
N ASN A 153 0.90 10.62 1.62
CA ASN A 153 0.18 9.57 2.38
C ASN A 153 -0.74 8.71 1.51
N ASP A 154 -1.03 9.18 0.31
CA ASP A 154 -2.03 8.68 -0.62
C ASP A 154 -1.37 7.91 -1.78
N CYS A 155 -0.04 7.98 -1.89
CA CYS A 155 0.76 7.50 -3.02
C CYS A 155 0.26 8.07 -4.36
N LEU A 156 -0.12 9.36 -4.39
CA LEU A 156 -0.60 10.05 -5.59
C LEU A 156 0.37 11.10 -6.10
N THR A 157 1.11 11.72 -5.19
CA THR A 157 2.14 12.68 -5.51
C THR A 157 3.46 12.26 -4.89
N GLY A 158 4.55 12.78 -5.45
CA GLY A 158 5.87 12.57 -4.89
C GLY A 158 6.95 13.23 -5.70
N TYR A 159 8.17 13.19 -5.18
CA TYR A 159 9.36 13.73 -5.81
C TYR A 159 10.56 12.83 -5.53
N THR A 160 11.55 12.85 -6.42
CA THR A 160 12.81 12.15 -6.15
C THR A 160 13.77 13.01 -5.36
N ALA A 161 14.54 12.35 -4.51
CA ALA A 161 15.68 12.95 -3.84
C ALA A 161 16.88 12.02 -3.94
N VAL A 162 18.06 12.60 -4.20
CA VAL A 162 19.34 11.88 -4.12
C VAL A 162 20.20 12.39 -2.99
N SER A 163 21.01 11.50 -2.44
CA SER A 163 22.03 11.85 -1.46
C SER A 163 23.43 11.52 -1.94
N THR A 164 24.37 12.40 -1.61
CA THR A 164 25.79 12.25 -1.94
C THR A 164 26.63 12.19 -0.67
N LYS A 165 27.82 11.61 -0.76
CA LYS A 165 28.78 11.61 0.36
C LYS A 165 29.15 13.02 0.84
N GLN A 166 28.99 14.02 -0.03
CA GLN A 166 29.23 15.40 0.32
C GLN A 166 28.03 16.01 1.05
N SER A 167 26.80 15.81 0.55
CA SER A 167 25.61 16.32 1.24
C SER A 167 25.41 15.70 2.63
N LEU A 168 25.79 14.45 2.82
CA LEU A 168 25.82 13.83 4.15
C LEU A 168 26.69 14.59 5.16
N LYS A 169 27.77 15.23 4.71
CA LYS A 169 28.67 15.98 5.59
C LYS A 169 28.23 17.41 5.80
N THR A 170 27.57 18.01 4.80
CA THR A 170 27.33 19.46 4.77
C THR A 170 25.89 19.87 4.96
N ILE A 171 24.93 18.97 4.73
CA ILE A 171 23.50 19.27 4.70
C ILE A 171 22.75 18.47 5.77
N HIS A 172 22.80 17.14 5.70
CA HIS A 172 21.97 16.25 6.52
C HIS A 172 22.81 15.36 7.44
N GLN A 173 23.77 15.96 8.13
CA GLN A 173 24.63 15.24 9.07
C GLN A 173 23.78 14.57 10.17
N ASN A 174 23.98 13.26 10.35
CA ASN A 174 23.21 12.37 11.25
C ASN A 174 21.80 11.99 10.76
N TYR A 175 21.38 12.46 9.58
CA TYR A 175 20.10 12.16 8.96
C TYR A 175 20.30 11.41 7.63
N GLU A 176 21.29 10.51 7.59
CA GLU A 176 21.75 9.82 6.36
C GLU A 176 20.61 9.16 5.58
N TRP A 177 19.62 8.63 6.30
CA TRP A 177 18.52 7.84 5.78
C TRP A 177 17.14 8.50 5.98
N VAL A 178 17.11 9.80 6.32
CA VAL A 178 15.89 10.61 6.29
C VAL A 178 15.86 11.32 4.94
N ALA A 179 15.20 10.72 3.97
CA ALA A 179 15.21 11.19 2.59
C ALA A 179 14.60 12.60 2.43
N GLU A 180 13.71 12.98 3.32
CA GLU A 180 13.09 14.31 3.41
C GLU A 180 14.13 15.41 3.69
N GLU A 181 15.26 15.07 4.31
CA GLU A 181 16.38 15.99 4.59
C GLU A 181 17.37 16.05 3.42
N TRP A 182 17.15 15.28 2.35
CA TRP A 182 18.01 15.29 1.17
C TRP A 182 17.62 16.47 0.25
N CYS A 183 18.60 17.21 -0.24
CA CYS A 183 18.35 18.52 -0.86
C CYS A 183 18.45 18.57 -2.39
N TYR A 184 18.37 17.43 -3.08
CA TYR A 184 18.60 17.39 -4.52
C TYR A 184 17.45 16.75 -5.28
N VAL A 185 16.58 17.63 -5.79
CA VAL A 185 15.47 17.39 -6.71
C VAL A 185 15.84 17.88 -8.11
N SER A 186 15.24 17.31 -9.16
CA SER A 186 15.30 17.85 -10.52
C SER A 186 14.19 18.89 -10.74
N ASP A 187 14.48 19.96 -11.47
CA ASP A 187 13.47 20.92 -11.92
C ASP A 187 12.76 20.38 -13.19
N GLU A 188 11.49 20.76 -13.40
CA GLU A 188 10.67 20.26 -14.52
C GLU A 188 11.25 20.59 -15.90
N ASP A 189 12.02 21.67 -16.01
CA ASP A 189 12.67 22.09 -17.26
C ASP A 189 13.92 21.30 -17.61
N ASP A 190 14.45 20.51 -16.66
CA ASP A 190 15.73 19.81 -16.83
C ASP A 190 15.57 18.44 -17.52
N ILE A 191 14.37 17.86 -17.49
CA ILE A 191 14.10 16.48 -17.90
C ILE A 191 12.87 16.45 -18.81
N VAL A 192 13.03 15.89 -20.01
CA VAL A 192 11.94 15.80 -21.01
C VAL A 192 10.76 14.95 -20.52
N TYR A 193 11.03 13.91 -19.73
CA TYR A 193 10.01 13.07 -19.09
C TYR A 193 10.51 12.54 -17.75
N GLY A 194 10.18 13.24 -16.65
CA GLY A 194 10.53 12.91 -15.28
C GLY A 194 9.34 12.44 -14.44
N LEU A 195 9.52 12.33 -13.12
CA LEU A 195 8.48 11.83 -12.21
C LEU A 195 7.27 12.77 -12.19
N SER A 196 7.47 14.09 -12.21
CA SER A 196 6.37 15.07 -12.26
C SER A 196 5.42 14.82 -13.44
N ASN A 197 5.96 14.52 -14.63
CA ASN A 197 5.15 14.19 -15.80
C ASN A 197 4.32 12.91 -15.60
N PHE A 198 4.84 11.93 -14.86
CA PHE A 198 4.09 10.73 -14.52
C PHE A 198 3.03 11.02 -13.44
N ILE A 199 3.35 11.85 -12.45
CA ILE A 199 2.40 12.26 -11.40
C ILE A 199 1.17 12.91 -12.03
N ASP A 200 1.31 13.76 -13.05
CA ASP A 200 0.17 14.34 -13.77
C ASP A 200 -0.74 13.27 -14.38
N VAL A 201 -0.15 12.22 -14.96
CA VAL A 201 -0.89 11.08 -15.55
C VAL A 201 -1.60 10.27 -14.45
N LEU A 202 -0.95 10.06 -13.31
CA LEU A 202 -1.54 9.37 -12.16
C LEU A 202 -2.70 10.16 -11.54
N ILE A 203 -2.56 11.49 -11.42
CA ILE A 203 -3.61 12.38 -10.92
C ILE A 203 -4.82 12.36 -11.87
N ASP A 204 -4.62 12.49 -13.18
CA ASP A 204 -5.72 12.44 -14.15
C ASP A 204 -6.47 11.10 -14.10
N PHE A 205 -5.74 9.99 -14.00
CA PHE A 205 -6.35 8.68 -13.79
C PHE A 205 -7.14 8.62 -12.48
N TYR A 206 -6.59 9.17 -11.40
CA TYR A 206 -7.26 9.18 -10.10
C TYR A 206 -8.55 9.99 -10.14
N ASP A 207 -8.51 11.21 -10.67
CA ASP A 207 -9.66 12.11 -10.77
C ASP A 207 -10.75 11.55 -11.69
N THR A 208 -10.36 10.97 -12.83
CA THR A 208 -11.32 10.50 -13.82
C THR A 208 -11.88 9.11 -13.53
N GLN A 209 -11.07 8.22 -12.92
CA GLN A 209 -11.45 6.82 -12.73
C GLN A 209 -11.69 6.45 -11.27
N ILE A 210 -10.94 6.99 -10.32
CA ILE A 210 -10.98 6.57 -8.91
C ILE A 210 -11.96 7.41 -8.10
N VAL A 211 -11.90 8.75 -8.18
CA VAL A 211 -12.79 9.66 -7.44
C VAL A 211 -14.28 9.36 -7.65
N PRO A 212 -14.78 9.02 -8.86
CA PRO A 212 -16.19 8.67 -9.05
C PRO A 212 -16.64 7.43 -8.27
N LEU A 213 -15.71 6.54 -7.90
CA LEU A 213 -16.01 5.33 -7.15
C LEU A 213 -16.26 5.61 -5.67
N PHE A 214 -15.79 6.74 -5.13
CA PHE A 214 -15.97 7.09 -3.71
C PHE A 214 -17.43 7.12 -3.28
N LYS A 215 -18.34 7.47 -4.20
CA LYS A 215 -19.79 7.48 -3.97
C LYS A 215 -20.40 6.07 -3.78
N LYS A 216 -19.62 5.01 -3.99
CA LYS A 216 -20.05 3.60 -3.94
C LYS A 216 -19.43 2.79 -2.79
N GLY A 217 -18.81 3.44 -1.79
CA GLY A 217 -18.18 2.75 -0.66
C GLY A 217 -16.83 2.13 -1.03
N PHE A 218 -16.03 2.89 -1.78
CA PHE A 218 -14.75 2.44 -2.33
C PHE A 218 -13.67 2.25 -1.26
N ASP A 219 -12.86 1.20 -1.43
CA ASP A 219 -11.74 0.89 -0.55
C ASP A 219 -10.51 1.72 -0.92
N TYR A 220 -10.32 2.81 -0.18
CA TYR A 220 -9.21 3.74 -0.34
C TYR A 220 -7.85 3.05 -0.16
N GLU A 221 -7.74 2.16 0.83
CA GLU A 221 -6.49 1.50 1.19
C GLU A 221 -5.99 0.59 0.06
N SER A 222 -6.92 -0.02 -0.67
CA SER A 222 -6.62 -0.83 -1.85
C SER A 222 -5.91 -0.03 -2.94
N ILE A 223 -6.31 1.22 -3.20
CA ILE A 223 -5.65 2.06 -4.21
C ILE A 223 -4.30 2.56 -3.76
N LYS A 224 -4.18 3.02 -2.51
CA LYS A 224 -2.88 3.36 -1.94
C LYS A 224 -1.89 2.21 -2.11
N GLN A 225 -2.31 0.98 -1.82
CA GLN A 225 -1.47 -0.21 -1.98
C GLN A 225 -1.14 -0.51 -3.44
N LYS A 226 -2.10 -0.35 -4.38
CA LYS A 226 -1.82 -0.50 -5.82
C LYS A 226 -0.80 0.51 -6.33
N ASN A 227 -0.94 1.77 -5.94
CA ASN A 227 0.00 2.83 -6.30
C ASN A 227 1.38 2.57 -5.69
N LEU A 228 1.44 2.20 -4.41
CA LEU A 228 2.71 1.85 -3.76
C LEU A 228 3.41 0.68 -4.45
N ASN A 229 2.66 -0.35 -4.87
CA ASN A 229 3.19 -1.47 -5.64
C ASN A 229 3.71 -1.04 -7.01
N LEU A 230 3.00 -0.13 -7.70
CA LEU A 230 3.43 0.44 -8.97
C LEU A 230 4.77 1.17 -8.83
N PHE A 231 4.90 2.08 -7.86
CA PHE A 231 6.17 2.76 -7.57
C PHE A 231 7.29 1.80 -7.21
N THR A 232 7.00 0.80 -6.36
CA THR A 232 8.01 -0.17 -5.92
C THR A 232 8.52 -1.01 -7.09
N LYS A 233 7.61 -1.48 -7.95
CA LYS A 233 7.95 -2.29 -9.12
C LYS A 233 8.72 -1.46 -10.15
N ALA A 234 8.25 -0.24 -10.45
CA ALA A 234 8.92 0.67 -11.37
C ALA A 234 10.34 0.99 -10.90
N MET A 235 10.52 1.33 -9.63
CA MET A 235 11.83 1.65 -9.07
C MET A 235 12.78 0.44 -9.05
N LYS A 236 12.24 -0.76 -8.80
CA LYS A 236 13.02 -2.01 -8.90
C LYS A 236 13.49 -2.27 -10.33
N GLU A 237 12.59 -2.21 -11.31
CA GLU A 237 12.93 -2.43 -12.71
C GLU A 237 13.89 -1.35 -13.24
N ALA A 238 13.66 -0.08 -12.85
CA ALA A 238 14.57 1.02 -13.14
C ALA A 238 15.96 0.76 -12.54
N LYS A 239 16.05 0.34 -11.28
CA LYS A 239 17.34 0.01 -10.66
C LYS A 239 18.07 -1.10 -11.42
N CYS A 240 17.37 -2.17 -11.82
CA CYS A 240 17.98 -3.23 -12.62
C CYS A 240 18.58 -2.69 -13.92
N GLU A 241 17.84 -1.87 -14.66
CA GLU A 241 18.30 -1.27 -15.93
C GLU A 241 19.47 -0.28 -15.72
N LEU A 242 19.43 0.48 -14.63
CA LEU A 242 20.51 1.40 -14.26
C LEU A 242 21.78 0.65 -13.81
N VAL A 243 21.66 -0.51 -13.17
CA VAL A 243 22.79 -1.39 -12.87
C VAL A 243 23.39 -1.96 -14.16
N ASP A 244 22.57 -2.38 -15.11
CA ASP A 244 23.08 -2.84 -16.43
C ASP A 244 23.85 -1.72 -17.15
N LYS A 245 23.39 -0.47 -17.01
CA LYS A 245 23.99 0.71 -17.64
C LYS A 245 25.25 1.22 -16.96
N TYR A 246 25.27 1.28 -15.63
CA TYR A 246 26.33 1.95 -14.84
C TYR A 246 27.18 0.99 -14.00
N GLY A 247 26.79 -0.28 -13.92
CA GLY A 247 27.51 -1.33 -13.22
C GLY A 247 27.41 -1.25 -11.69
N SER A 248 28.43 -1.80 -11.04
CA SER A 248 28.46 -2.03 -9.59
C SER A 248 28.38 -0.76 -8.74
N GLU A 249 28.69 0.42 -9.32
CA GLU A 249 28.54 1.69 -8.63
C GLU A 249 27.08 1.96 -8.25
N VAL A 250 26.15 1.76 -9.19
CA VAL A 250 24.70 1.91 -8.94
C VAL A 250 24.16 0.74 -8.14
N GLU A 251 24.68 -0.47 -8.35
CA GLU A 251 24.23 -1.63 -7.58
C GLU A 251 24.48 -1.44 -6.07
N ALA A 252 25.61 -0.82 -5.73
CA ALA A 252 26.00 -0.53 -4.35
C ALA A 252 25.17 0.59 -3.67
N MET A 253 24.37 1.36 -4.42
CA MET A 253 23.52 2.42 -3.85
C MET A 253 22.24 1.84 -3.23
N ALA A 254 21.63 2.56 -2.29
CA ALA A 254 20.32 2.22 -1.73
C ALA A 254 19.19 2.99 -2.46
N PHE A 255 18.20 2.26 -2.98
CA PHE A 255 17.02 2.82 -3.64
C PHE A 255 15.78 2.44 -2.82
N PHE A 256 14.93 3.40 -2.47
CA PHE A 256 13.74 3.09 -1.67
C PHE A 256 12.64 4.14 -1.82
N LEU A 257 11.42 3.79 -1.42
CA LEU A 257 10.31 4.72 -1.31
C LEU A 257 10.16 5.15 0.15
N THR A 258 9.75 6.38 0.41
CA THR A 258 9.36 6.80 1.76
C THR A 258 8.01 7.50 1.73
N ILE A 259 7.23 7.32 2.79
CA ILE A 259 6.09 8.17 3.13
C ILE A 259 6.39 8.70 4.54
N PRO A 260 6.46 10.02 4.74
CA PRO A 260 6.76 10.59 6.05
C PRO A 260 5.84 10.04 7.15
N GLY A 261 6.43 9.41 8.18
CA GLY A 261 5.69 8.78 9.27
C GLY A 261 5.31 7.31 9.07
N GLU A 262 5.65 6.70 7.92
CA GLU A 262 5.39 5.27 7.64
C GLU A 262 6.69 4.47 7.40
N PRO A 263 7.51 4.21 8.43
CA PRO A 263 8.83 3.56 8.27
C PRO A 263 8.75 2.15 7.66
N LYS A 264 7.60 1.48 7.75
CA LYS A 264 7.38 0.17 7.11
C LYS A 264 7.41 0.25 5.59
N VAL A 265 7.01 1.38 4.99
CA VAL A 265 7.08 1.60 3.55
C VAL A 265 8.53 1.64 3.09
N THR A 266 9.35 2.39 3.82
CA THR A 266 10.81 2.47 3.60
C THR A 266 11.48 1.11 3.72
N TYR A 267 11.20 0.39 4.81
CA TYR A 267 11.77 -0.93 5.06
C TYR A 267 11.42 -1.95 3.95
N ASN A 268 10.13 -2.06 3.61
CA ASN A 268 9.64 -3.04 2.65
C ASN A 268 10.08 -2.74 1.22
N SER A 269 10.03 -1.46 0.81
CA SER A 269 10.48 -1.06 -0.52
C SER A 269 11.99 -1.25 -0.68
N ALA A 270 12.79 -0.89 0.33
CA ALA A 270 14.23 -1.09 0.32
C ALA A 270 14.61 -2.57 0.15
N LEU A 271 13.96 -3.48 0.88
CA LEU A 271 14.17 -4.92 0.72
C LEU A 271 13.77 -5.44 -0.67
N THR A 272 12.72 -4.87 -1.25
CA THR A 272 12.18 -5.34 -2.53
C THR A 272 13.04 -4.90 -3.72
N ILE A 273 13.57 -3.68 -3.66
CA ILE A 273 14.26 -2.99 -4.77
C ILE A 273 15.75 -3.35 -4.81
N ASN A 274 16.40 -3.48 -3.66
CA ASN A 274 17.86 -3.60 -3.59
C ASN A 274 18.34 -5.05 -3.52
N ASN A 275 19.58 -5.28 -3.99
CA ASN A 275 20.28 -6.53 -3.73
C ASN A 275 20.62 -6.65 -2.23
N SER A 276 20.22 -7.77 -1.61
CA SER A 276 20.33 -8.04 -0.17
C SER A 276 21.75 -8.02 0.36
N ASN A 277 22.76 -8.16 -0.50
CA ASN A 277 24.16 -8.20 -0.11
C ASN A 277 24.84 -6.82 -0.07
N THR A 278 24.14 -5.76 -0.49
CA THR A 278 24.73 -4.43 -0.57
C THR A 278 24.89 -3.80 0.81
N GLN A 279 26.04 -3.18 1.05
CA GLN A 279 26.36 -2.56 2.34
C GLN A 279 25.42 -1.40 2.66
N LYS A 280 25.07 -0.58 1.66
CA LYS A 280 24.17 0.57 1.86
C LYS A 280 22.74 0.15 2.20
N LEU A 281 22.26 -0.98 1.69
CA LEU A 281 20.98 -1.53 2.16
C LEU A 281 21.05 -1.92 3.63
N LYS A 282 22.10 -2.60 4.08
CA LYS A 282 22.24 -3.00 5.49
C LYS A 282 22.25 -1.79 6.41
N GLU A 283 23.02 -0.77 6.06
CA GLU A 283 23.08 0.51 6.81
C GLU A 283 21.70 1.19 6.89
N LEU A 284 20.94 1.19 5.79
CA LEU A 284 19.57 1.71 5.79
C LEU A 284 18.64 0.89 6.70
N LEU A 285 18.69 -0.44 6.61
CA LEU A 285 17.82 -1.30 7.43
C LEU A 285 18.18 -1.27 8.92
N GLU A 286 19.44 -1.04 9.28
CA GLU A 286 19.87 -0.87 10.67
C GLU A 286 19.42 0.48 11.26
N TYR A 287 19.15 1.47 10.41
CA TYR A 287 18.66 2.79 10.83
C TYR A 287 17.15 2.82 11.11
N LEU A 288 16.36 2.00 10.39
CA LEU A 288 14.89 1.94 10.47
C LEU A 288 14.38 1.12 11.66
#